data_AF-A0A2D6LUH1-F1
#
_entry.id   AF-A0A2D6LUH1-F1
#
_cell.length_a   1.000
_cell.length_b   1.000
_cell.length_c   1.000
_cell.angle_alpha   90.00
_cell.angle_beta   90.00
_cell.angle_gamma   90.00
#
_symmetry.space_group_name_H-M   'P 1'
#
loop_
_entity.id
_entity.type
_entity.pdbx_description
1 polymer ?
#
loop_
_entity_poly.entity_id
_entity_poly.type
_entity_poly.pdbx_seq_one_letter_code
_entity_poly.pdbx_strand_id
1 'polypeptide(L)'
;MALDDFIIDLIECRQQGFNDEETAVLLDCPTEVLVGYETLLESSANNGKSLSKLDISPETKEQIEFHYSTKRVHLPKEQRIQEIRELAPIAENVSELAEAVDLAEATVRIYACKNGIKLPRISTQEQRIQEIRELAPIAENVSELAEAVGLAEATVKQYAYKNGIKLPQRHNHGSRRPEIDELITKGYSMQEIGYRVGSLNGKQKKLSRERIRQYIKGTGQHEEYRRIRELCTTQGTKEVRKELLRTLVEVAKQKCQEQKDPALEKAIEYYFSRKKITRKGPKQNISFEKVYKLFSSYFEAQEEETPLSYAALQDIIDIHYVQVGNILRFVGLKPMHHPNHKKVTKPSKEQIQAIERAYDLEMNIPDIAHFVGLPPYVIQQRFIKIGKRKKQDSIARRGRQRLDNRTASQIYEAQDAGFSEEETSELLGTHPDLVSHALQNKPTIETKIIEALNTIHPETEHQTPYLL
;
A
#
# COMPACT_ATOMS: atom_id res chain seq x y z
N MET A 1 -41.60 -10.05 -58.21
CA MET A 1 -41.69 -11.45 -57.77
C MET A 1 -41.97 -11.45 -56.28
N ALA A 2 -42.97 -12.19 -55.80
CA ALA A 2 -43.15 -12.34 -54.36
C ALA A 2 -41.94 -13.11 -53.81
N LEU A 3 -41.58 -12.86 -52.54
CA LEU A 3 -40.43 -13.51 -51.93
C LEU A 3 -40.58 -15.04 -51.91
N ASP A 4 -41.81 -15.54 -51.76
CA ASP A 4 -42.14 -16.96 -51.85
C ASP A 4 -41.79 -17.55 -53.22
N ASP A 5 -42.27 -16.93 -54.31
CA ASP A 5 -41.99 -17.39 -55.68
C ASP A 5 -40.48 -17.42 -55.96
N PHE A 6 -39.76 -16.38 -55.54
CA PHE A 6 -38.31 -16.31 -55.72
C PHE A 6 -37.58 -17.45 -54.99
N ILE A 7 -37.99 -17.79 -53.77
CA ILE A 7 -37.35 -18.86 -53.00
C ILE A 7 -37.68 -20.23 -53.60
N ILE A 8 -38.91 -20.43 -54.06
CA ILE A 8 -39.33 -21.68 -54.71
C ILE A 8 -38.54 -21.87 -56.01
N ASP A 9 -38.49 -20.86 -56.87
CA ASP A 9 -37.77 -20.91 -58.13
C ASP A 9 -36.25 -21.11 -57.92
N LEU A 10 -35.69 -20.51 -56.87
CA LEU A 10 -34.30 -20.73 -56.45
C LEU A 10 -34.06 -22.20 -56.06
N ILE A 11 -34.95 -22.78 -55.23
CA ILE A 11 -34.85 -24.19 -54.83
C ILE A 11 -34.99 -25.11 -56.04
N GLU A 12 -35.93 -24.85 -56.95
CA GLU A 12 -36.12 -25.63 -58.18
C GLU A 12 -34.90 -25.58 -59.08
N CYS A 13 -34.29 -24.39 -59.28
CA CYS A 13 -33.07 -24.26 -60.05
C CYS A 13 -31.92 -25.09 -59.46
N ARG A 14 -31.78 -25.13 -58.14
CA ARG A 14 -30.78 -25.98 -57.47
C ARG A 14 -31.06 -27.46 -57.60
N GLN A 15 -32.32 -27.87 -57.54
CA GLN A 15 -32.71 -29.26 -57.78
C GLN A 15 -32.42 -29.70 -59.22
N GLN A 16 -32.48 -28.78 -60.18
CA GLN A 16 -32.14 -29.02 -61.59
C GLN A 16 -30.62 -28.95 -61.86
N GLY A 17 -29.81 -28.59 -60.86
CA GLY A 17 -28.35 -28.62 -60.94
C GLY A 17 -27.70 -27.36 -61.51
N PHE A 18 -28.42 -26.24 -61.60
CA PHE A 18 -27.86 -24.97 -62.07
C PHE A 18 -26.85 -24.38 -61.07
N ASN A 19 -25.76 -23.82 -61.60
CA ASN A 19 -24.78 -23.09 -60.81
C ASN A 19 -25.24 -21.66 -60.49
N ASP A 20 -24.48 -20.92 -59.69
CA ASP A 20 -24.88 -19.61 -59.15
C ASP A 20 -25.08 -18.57 -60.26
N GLU A 21 -24.25 -18.62 -61.31
CA GLU A 21 -24.33 -17.70 -62.45
C GLU A 21 -25.53 -18.01 -63.35
N GLU A 22 -25.77 -19.30 -63.63
CA GLU A 22 -26.93 -19.75 -64.40
C GLU A 22 -28.26 -19.44 -63.69
N THR A 23 -28.29 -19.66 -62.38
CA THR A 23 -29.47 -19.40 -61.56
C THR A 23 -29.73 -17.89 -61.43
N ALA A 24 -28.68 -17.08 -61.29
CA ALA A 24 -28.79 -15.62 -61.27
C ALA A 24 -29.40 -15.07 -62.59
N VAL A 25 -28.99 -15.63 -63.73
CA VAL A 25 -29.56 -15.27 -65.04
C VAL A 25 -31.03 -15.71 -65.16
N LEU A 26 -31.37 -16.92 -64.70
CA LEU A 26 -32.73 -17.46 -64.76
C LEU A 26 -33.71 -16.68 -63.86
N LEU A 27 -33.25 -16.22 -62.70
CA LEU A 27 -34.06 -15.50 -61.72
C LEU A 27 -33.99 -13.97 -61.86
N ASP A 28 -33.27 -13.47 -62.89
CA ASP A 28 -33.04 -12.05 -63.16
C ASP A 28 -32.57 -11.27 -61.91
N CYS A 29 -31.57 -11.82 -61.21
CA CYS A 29 -31.02 -11.23 -59.99
C CYS A 29 -29.48 -11.23 -59.97
N PRO A 30 -28.82 -10.30 -59.25
CA PRO A 30 -27.37 -10.33 -59.10
C PRO A 30 -26.91 -11.56 -58.31
N THR A 31 -25.79 -12.17 -58.71
CA THR A 31 -25.22 -13.36 -58.05
C THR A 31 -24.95 -13.12 -56.57
N GLU A 32 -24.55 -11.91 -56.17
CA GLU A 32 -24.31 -11.58 -54.76
C GLU A 32 -25.60 -11.61 -53.92
N VAL A 33 -26.72 -11.22 -54.53
CA VAL A 33 -28.04 -11.28 -53.88
C VAL A 33 -28.45 -12.73 -53.70
N LEU A 34 -28.25 -13.57 -54.73
CA LEU A 34 -28.53 -15.00 -54.69
C LEU A 34 -27.76 -15.70 -53.56
N VAL A 35 -26.43 -15.51 -53.52
CA VAL A 35 -25.57 -16.09 -52.47
C VAL A 35 -25.97 -15.60 -51.08
N GLY A 36 -26.36 -14.32 -50.96
CA GLY A 36 -26.86 -13.75 -49.71
C GLY A 36 -28.13 -14.45 -49.20
N TYR A 37 -29.08 -14.72 -50.10
CA TYR A 37 -30.32 -15.44 -49.76
C TYR A 37 -30.06 -16.91 -49.39
N GLU A 38 -29.20 -17.61 -50.12
CA GLU A 38 -28.85 -19.00 -49.81
C GLU A 38 -28.18 -19.11 -48.44
N THR A 39 -27.21 -18.25 -48.15
CA THR A 39 -26.55 -18.22 -46.84
C THR A 39 -27.55 -17.98 -45.71
N LEU A 40 -28.56 -17.13 -45.96
CA LEU A 40 -29.62 -16.83 -45.00
C LEU A 40 -30.58 -18.01 -44.81
N LEU A 41 -30.96 -18.69 -45.90
CA LEU A 41 -31.83 -19.87 -45.86
C LEU A 41 -31.13 -21.05 -45.17
N GLU A 42 -29.87 -21.33 -45.51
CA GLU A 42 -29.05 -22.37 -44.88
C GLU A 42 -28.83 -22.12 -43.40
N SER A 43 -28.45 -20.89 -43.02
CA SER A 43 -28.21 -20.55 -41.62
C SER A 43 -29.49 -20.58 -40.77
N SER A 44 -30.65 -20.26 -41.37
CA SER A 44 -31.95 -20.32 -40.71
C SER A 44 -32.42 -21.77 -40.52
N ALA A 45 -32.29 -22.60 -41.55
CA ALA A 45 -32.60 -24.03 -41.48
C ALA A 45 -31.68 -24.77 -40.47
N ASN A 46 -30.38 -24.47 -40.44
CA ASN A 46 -29.41 -25.21 -39.63
C ASN A 46 -29.41 -24.88 -38.14
N ASN A 47 -29.71 -23.64 -37.75
CA ASN A 47 -29.59 -23.20 -36.36
C ASN A 47 -30.88 -23.29 -35.55
N GLY A 48 -31.96 -23.85 -36.12
CA GLY A 48 -33.30 -23.79 -35.54
C GLY A 48 -33.78 -22.34 -35.34
N LYS A 49 -33.13 -21.38 -36.01
CA LYS A 49 -33.52 -19.97 -35.99
C LYS A 49 -34.79 -19.89 -36.80
N SER A 50 -35.89 -19.66 -36.09
CA SER A 50 -37.22 -19.76 -36.66
C SER A 50 -37.32 -18.94 -37.95
N LEU A 51 -37.61 -19.65 -39.05
CA LEU A 51 -38.04 -19.08 -40.34
C LEU A 51 -39.29 -18.18 -40.17
N SER A 52 -39.88 -18.10 -38.97
CA SER A 52 -40.94 -17.16 -38.58
C SER A 52 -40.60 -15.68 -38.77
N LYS A 53 -39.31 -15.30 -38.89
CA LYS A 53 -38.93 -13.90 -39.17
C LYS A 53 -38.99 -13.54 -40.66
N LEU A 54 -39.03 -14.53 -41.54
CA LEU A 54 -39.27 -14.33 -42.97
C LEU A 54 -40.79 -14.37 -43.18
N ASP A 55 -41.30 -13.35 -43.85
CA ASP A 55 -42.70 -13.23 -44.23
C ASP A 55 -42.96 -14.09 -45.47
N ILE A 56 -42.82 -15.41 -45.29
CA ILE A 56 -42.96 -16.46 -46.31
C ILE A 56 -44.02 -17.47 -45.89
N SER A 57 -44.68 -18.07 -46.88
CA SER A 57 -45.78 -19.01 -46.66
C SER A 57 -45.33 -20.26 -45.87
N PRO A 58 -46.24 -20.94 -45.15
CA PRO A 58 -45.95 -22.20 -44.48
C PRO A 58 -45.46 -23.29 -45.45
N GLU A 59 -45.98 -23.30 -46.68
CA GLU A 59 -45.62 -24.27 -47.73
C GLU A 59 -44.17 -24.05 -48.19
N THR A 60 -43.77 -22.79 -48.40
CA THR A 60 -42.39 -22.41 -48.71
C THR A 60 -41.44 -22.82 -47.58
N LYS A 61 -41.84 -22.66 -46.32
CA LYS A 61 -41.04 -23.08 -45.15
C LYS A 61 -40.79 -24.59 -45.15
N GLU A 62 -41.82 -25.38 -45.41
CA GLU A 62 -41.71 -26.84 -45.47
C GLU A 62 -40.78 -27.29 -46.61
N GLN A 63 -40.84 -26.61 -47.77
CA GLN A 63 -39.93 -26.90 -48.90
C GLN A 63 -38.47 -26.51 -48.61
N ILE A 64 -38.23 -25.37 -47.95
CA ILE A 64 -36.89 -24.98 -47.47
C ILE A 64 -36.36 -26.04 -46.50
N GLU A 65 -37.15 -26.40 -45.47
CA GLU A 65 -36.74 -27.40 -44.49
C GLU A 65 -36.48 -28.76 -45.15
N PHE A 66 -37.31 -29.19 -46.11
CA PHE A 66 -37.12 -30.43 -46.85
C PHE A 66 -35.86 -30.40 -47.72
N HIS A 67 -35.63 -29.33 -48.48
CA HIS A 67 -34.47 -29.20 -49.37
C HIS A 67 -33.14 -29.15 -48.59
N TYR A 68 -33.08 -28.37 -47.52
CA TYR A 68 -31.85 -28.23 -46.73
C TYR A 68 -31.64 -29.37 -45.72
N SER A 69 -32.69 -30.08 -45.31
CA SER A 69 -32.54 -31.33 -44.54
C SER A 69 -32.06 -32.50 -45.40
N THR A 70 -32.45 -32.56 -46.68
CA THR A 70 -31.98 -33.60 -47.62
C THR A 70 -30.57 -33.35 -48.16
N LYS A 71 -30.13 -32.09 -48.26
CA LYS A 71 -28.72 -31.71 -48.51
C LYS A 71 -27.76 -32.19 -47.40
N ARG A 72 -28.25 -32.55 -46.21
CA ARG A 72 -27.47 -33.35 -45.23
C ARG A 72 -27.39 -34.80 -45.70
N VAL A 73 -26.70 -35.04 -46.80
CA VAL A 73 -26.19 -36.37 -47.12
C VAL A 73 -25.26 -36.74 -45.96
N HIS A 74 -25.75 -37.57 -45.05
CA HIS A 74 -24.90 -38.24 -44.08
C HIS A 74 -23.89 -39.06 -44.88
N LEU A 75 -22.70 -38.51 -45.10
CA LEU A 75 -21.52 -39.30 -45.45
C LEU A 75 -21.53 -40.50 -44.50
N PRO A 76 -21.57 -41.74 -45.03
CA PRO A 76 -21.52 -42.94 -44.22
C PRO A 76 -20.40 -42.81 -43.19
N LYS A 77 -20.67 -43.27 -41.97
CA LYS A 77 -19.75 -43.17 -40.83
C LYS A 77 -18.30 -43.55 -41.19
N GLU A 78 -18.12 -44.52 -42.09
CA GLU A 78 -16.82 -45.00 -42.57
C GLU A 78 -16.06 -43.96 -43.39
N GLN A 79 -16.74 -43.19 -44.24
CA GLN A 79 -16.13 -42.13 -45.04
C GLN A 79 -15.70 -40.95 -44.15
N ARG A 80 -16.52 -40.58 -43.16
CA ARG A 80 -16.14 -39.56 -42.15
C ARG A 80 -14.92 -39.95 -41.33
N ILE A 81 -14.78 -41.24 -40.98
CA ILE A 81 -13.60 -41.74 -40.27
C ILE A 81 -12.35 -41.66 -41.16
N GLN A 82 -12.50 -41.88 -42.47
CA GLN A 82 -11.40 -41.79 -43.43
C GLN A 82 -10.94 -40.34 -43.63
N GLU A 83 -11.87 -39.38 -43.76
CA GLU A 83 -11.55 -37.95 -43.81
C GLU A 83 -10.82 -37.46 -42.55
N ILE A 84 -11.29 -37.87 -41.36
CA ILE A 84 -10.61 -37.57 -40.09
C ILE A 84 -9.18 -38.13 -40.10
N ARG A 85 -8.96 -39.32 -40.67
CA ARG A 85 -7.64 -39.96 -40.71
C ARG A 85 -6.68 -39.21 -41.64
N GLU A 86 -7.17 -38.66 -42.74
CA GLU A 86 -6.36 -37.94 -43.74
C GLU A 86 -6.04 -36.51 -43.30
N LEU A 87 -6.99 -35.83 -42.64
CA LEU A 87 -6.83 -34.44 -42.21
C LEU A 87 -6.18 -34.28 -40.83
N ALA A 88 -6.26 -35.29 -39.96
CA ALA A 88 -5.66 -35.26 -38.63
C ALA A 88 -4.14 -34.93 -38.58
N PRO A 89 -3.27 -35.41 -39.51
CA PRO A 89 -1.85 -35.04 -39.49
C PRO A 89 -1.57 -33.61 -39.99
N ILE A 90 -2.53 -32.96 -40.65
CA ILE A 90 -2.36 -31.64 -41.29
C ILE A 90 -2.96 -30.53 -40.41
N ALA A 91 -4.07 -30.81 -39.73
CA ALA A 91 -4.74 -29.84 -38.87
C ALA A 91 -3.88 -29.42 -37.66
N GLU A 92 -3.83 -28.12 -37.36
CA GLU A 92 -3.04 -27.60 -36.23
C GLU A 92 -3.70 -27.94 -34.89
N ASN A 93 -5.04 -27.99 -34.85
CA ASN A 93 -5.80 -28.31 -33.66
C ASN A 93 -7.12 -29.06 -33.97
N VAL A 94 -7.74 -29.60 -32.94
CA VAL A 94 -8.97 -30.43 -33.08
C VAL A 94 -10.18 -29.59 -33.49
N SER A 95 -10.19 -28.28 -33.24
CA SER A 95 -11.28 -27.38 -33.67
C SER A 95 -11.25 -27.18 -35.19
N GLU A 96 -10.07 -26.92 -35.74
CA GLU A 96 -9.87 -26.79 -37.20
C GLU A 96 -10.21 -28.10 -37.93
N LEU A 97 -9.82 -29.25 -37.37
CA LEU A 97 -10.21 -30.57 -37.88
C LEU A 97 -11.72 -30.81 -37.82
N ALA A 98 -12.39 -30.30 -36.79
CA ALA A 98 -13.83 -30.44 -36.60
C ALA A 98 -14.63 -29.61 -37.60
N GLU A 99 -14.18 -28.38 -37.87
CA GLU A 99 -14.73 -27.51 -38.91
C GLU A 99 -14.51 -28.11 -40.32
N ALA A 100 -13.31 -28.63 -40.60
CA ALA A 100 -12.99 -29.21 -41.91
C ALA A 100 -13.81 -30.47 -42.27
N VAL A 101 -14.26 -31.24 -41.27
CA VAL A 101 -15.05 -32.47 -41.46
C VAL A 101 -16.55 -32.23 -41.17
N ASP A 102 -16.95 -30.98 -40.89
CA ASP A 102 -18.32 -30.60 -40.51
C ASP A 102 -18.90 -31.50 -39.40
N LEU A 103 -18.12 -31.68 -38.33
CA LEU A 103 -18.47 -32.49 -37.16
C LEU A 103 -18.24 -31.70 -35.88
N ALA A 104 -19.05 -31.95 -34.86
CA ALA A 104 -18.74 -31.45 -33.52
C ALA A 104 -17.39 -32.01 -33.03
N GLU A 105 -16.59 -31.19 -32.36
CA GLU A 105 -15.26 -31.56 -31.83
C GLU A 105 -15.31 -32.83 -30.97
N ALA A 106 -16.37 -32.97 -30.15
CA ALA A 106 -16.60 -34.16 -29.34
C ALA A 106 -16.78 -35.44 -30.18
N THR A 107 -17.46 -35.35 -31.33
CA THR A 107 -17.69 -36.47 -32.24
C THR A 107 -16.39 -36.89 -32.92
N VAL A 108 -15.56 -35.93 -33.36
CA VAL A 108 -14.23 -36.19 -33.92
C VAL A 108 -13.35 -36.92 -32.91
N ARG A 109 -13.36 -36.48 -31.64
CA ARG A 109 -12.63 -37.15 -30.55
C ARG A 109 -13.09 -38.59 -30.32
N ILE A 110 -14.40 -38.83 -30.35
CA ILE A 110 -14.97 -40.18 -30.20
C ILE A 110 -14.57 -41.08 -31.37
N TYR A 111 -14.67 -40.59 -32.61
CA TYR A 111 -14.32 -41.35 -33.81
C TYR A 111 -12.83 -41.66 -33.88
N ALA A 112 -11.97 -40.69 -33.56
CA ALA A 112 -10.53 -40.90 -33.52
C ALA A 112 -10.12 -41.89 -32.44
N CYS A 113 -10.70 -41.80 -31.24
CA CYS A 113 -10.43 -42.72 -30.13
C CYS A 113 -10.82 -44.16 -30.46
N LYS A 114 -12.03 -44.37 -31.00
CA LYS A 114 -12.53 -45.71 -31.34
C LYS A 114 -11.78 -46.37 -32.50
N ASN A 115 -11.14 -45.59 -33.37
CA ASN A 115 -10.44 -46.06 -34.57
C ASN A 115 -8.92 -45.88 -34.51
N GLY A 116 -8.37 -45.55 -33.33
CA GLY A 116 -6.93 -45.43 -33.11
C GLY A 116 -6.25 -44.30 -33.89
N ILE A 117 -6.98 -43.26 -34.30
CA ILE A 117 -6.44 -42.12 -35.04
C ILE A 117 -5.76 -41.17 -34.05
N LYS A 118 -4.50 -40.81 -34.32
CA LYS A 118 -3.76 -39.82 -33.52
C LYS A 118 -4.24 -38.42 -33.90
N LEU A 119 -4.93 -37.76 -32.98
CA LEU A 119 -5.33 -36.37 -33.14
C LEU A 119 -4.15 -35.41 -32.91
N PRO A 120 -4.17 -34.21 -33.54
CA PRO A 120 -3.20 -33.16 -33.26
C PRO A 120 -3.26 -32.81 -31.77
N ARG A 121 -2.11 -32.90 -31.10
CA ARG A 121 -2.01 -32.67 -29.66
C ARG A 121 -2.12 -31.18 -29.38
N ILE A 122 -3.04 -30.83 -28.48
CA ILE A 122 -3.03 -29.55 -27.77
C ILE A 122 -1.61 -29.35 -27.22
N SER A 123 -1.01 -28.18 -27.51
CA SER A 123 0.33 -27.81 -27.06
C SER A 123 0.57 -28.27 -25.62
N THR A 124 1.71 -28.94 -25.41
CA THR A 124 2.05 -29.47 -24.09
C THR A 124 2.06 -28.33 -23.07
N GLN A 125 1.76 -28.64 -21.81
CA GLN A 125 1.77 -27.64 -20.74
C GLN A 125 3.09 -26.85 -20.70
N GLU A 126 4.21 -27.51 -21.02
CA GLU A 126 5.54 -26.91 -21.10
C GLU A 126 5.67 -25.88 -22.23
N GLN A 127 5.13 -26.16 -23.42
CA GLN A 127 5.08 -25.21 -24.54
C GLN A 127 4.25 -23.97 -24.19
N ARG A 128 3.08 -24.15 -23.56
CA ARG A 128 2.24 -23.04 -23.09
C ARG A 128 2.93 -22.18 -22.04
N ILE A 129 3.69 -22.79 -21.14
CA ILE A 129 4.48 -22.05 -20.14
C ILE A 129 5.60 -21.24 -20.81
N GLN A 130 6.22 -21.80 -21.86
CA GLN A 130 7.26 -21.12 -22.63
C GLN A 130 6.70 -19.92 -23.41
N GLU A 131 5.54 -20.07 -24.07
CA GLU A 131 4.82 -18.97 -24.73
C GLU A 131 4.46 -17.85 -23.74
N ILE A 132 3.93 -18.19 -22.56
CA ILE A 132 3.64 -17.22 -21.51
C ILE A 132 4.93 -16.49 -21.07
N ARG A 133 6.06 -17.19 -20.98
CA ARG A 133 7.35 -16.61 -20.57
C ARG A 133 7.87 -15.61 -21.61
N GLU A 134 7.68 -15.89 -22.89
CA GLU A 134 8.15 -15.05 -24.00
C GLU A 134 7.26 -13.81 -24.20
N LEU A 135 5.94 -13.96 -24.04
CA LEU A 135 4.97 -12.89 -24.26
C LEU A 135 4.74 -12.00 -23.02
N ALA A 136 4.95 -12.50 -21.80
CA ALA A 136 4.76 -11.73 -20.57
C ALA A 136 5.52 -10.39 -20.48
N PRO A 137 6.77 -10.24 -20.96
CA PRO A 137 7.46 -8.94 -20.93
C PRO A 137 6.96 -7.95 -21.99
N ILE A 138 6.24 -8.42 -23.02
CA ILE A 138 5.77 -7.60 -24.15
C ILE A 138 4.32 -7.16 -23.96
N ALA A 139 3.47 -8.03 -23.39
CA ALA A 139 2.05 -7.75 -23.18
C ALA A 139 1.82 -6.60 -22.19
N GLU A 140 0.90 -5.69 -22.51
CA GLU A 140 0.59 -4.55 -21.63
C GLU A 140 -0.20 -5.00 -20.39
N ASN A 141 -1.02 -6.04 -20.52
CA ASN A 141 -1.84 -6.56 -19.44
C ASN A 141 -2.10 -8.07 -19.57
N VAL A 142 -2.60 -8.68 -18.49
CA VAL A 142 -2.83 -10.13 -18.41
C VAL A 142 -3.98 -10.61 -19.31
N SER A 143 -4.89 -9.71 -19.71
CA SER A 143 -6.02 -10.03 -20.60
C SER A 143 -5.50 -10.26 -22.02
N GLU A 144 -4.71 -9.32 -22.53
CA GLU A 144 -4.05 -9.42 -23.85
C GLU A 144 -3.12 -10.64 -23.94
N LEU A 145 -2.35 -10.90 -22.87
CA LEU A 145 -1.52 -12.11 -22.77
C LEU A 145 -2.36 -13.40 -22.82
N ALA A 146 -3.55 -13.39 -22.22
CA ALA A 146 -4.43 -14.56 -22.17
C ALA A 146 -5.08 -14.84 -23.54
N GLU A 147 -5.49 -13.79 -24.25
CA GLU A 147 -5.97 -13.88 -25.63
C GLU A 147 -4.88 -14.39 -26.57
N ALA A 148 -3.66 -13.84 -26.48
CA ALA A 148 -2.54 -14.23 -27.34
C ALA A 148 -2.13 -15.70 -27.18
N VAL A 149 -2.25 -16.27 -25.97
CA VAL A 149 -1.93 -17.68 -25.68
C VAL A 149 -3.16 -18.60 -25.86
N GLY A 150 -4.36 -18.04 -26.10
CA GLY A 150 -5.60 -18.82 -26.20
C GLY A 150 -5.99 -19.51 -24.90
N LEU A 151 -5.73 -18.88 -23.75
CA LEU A 151 -6.04 -19.41 -22.41
C LEU A 151 -6.93 -18.46 -21.62
N ALA A 152 -7.69 -18.98 -20.67
CA ALA A 152 -8.36 -18.13 -19.68
C ALA A 152 -7.34 -17.39 -18.80
N GLU A 153 -7.60 -16.12 -18.45
CA GLU A 153 -6.72 -15.32 -17.57
C GLU A 153 -6.36 -16.03 -16.26
N ALA A 154 -7.32 -16.78 -15.69
CA ALA A 154 -7.11 -17.53 -14.45
C ALA A 154 -6.04 -18.62 -14.63
N THR A 155 -6.05 -19.31 -15.78
CA THR A 155 -5.08 -20.35 -16.13
C THR A 155 -3.69 -19.76 -16.36
N VAL A 156 -3.59 -18.61 -17.05
CA VAL A 156 -2.32 -17.88 -17.23
C VAL A 156 -1.74 -17.44 -15.88
N LYS A 157 -2.57 -16.90 -14.98
CA LYS A 157 -2.15 -16.53 -13.60
C LYS A 157 -1.65 -17.75 -12.83
N GLN A 158 -2.33 -18.88 -12.94
CA GLN A 158 -1.94 -20.11 -12.26
C GLN A 158 -0.59 -20.66 -12.80
N TYR A 159 -0.40 -20.68 -14.12
CA TYR A 159 0.85 -21.11 -14.74
C TYR A 159 2.02 -20.19 -14.42
N ALA A 160 1.80 -18.87 -14.46
CA ALA A 160 2.83 -17.90 -14.10
C ALA A 160 3.24 -18.01 -12.63
N TYR A 161 2.27 -18.17 -11.71
CA TYR A 161 2.55 -18.32 -10.27
C TYR A 161 3.37 -19.58 -9.97
N LYS A 162 2.99 -20.73 -10.53
CA LYS A 162 3.70 -22.00 -10.30
C LYS A 162 5.11 -22.02 -10.89
N ASN A 163 5.37 -21.23 -11.93
CA ASN A 163 6.64 -21.22 -12.65
C ASN A 163 7.47 -19.93 -12.43
N GLY A 164 7.08 -19.09 -11.47
CA GLY A 164 7.80 -17.87 -11.11
C GLY A 164 7.88 -16.81 -12.22
N ILE A 165 6.92 -16.80 -13.16
CA ILE A 165 6.88 -15.82 -14.25
C ILE A 165 6.24 -14.52 -13.73
N LYS A 166 6.92 -13.40 -13.94
CA LYS A 166 6.38 -12.07 -13.59
C LYS A 166 5.38 -11.63 -14.64
N LEU A 167 4.10 -11.55 -14.25
CA LEU A 167 3.05 -11.03 -15.12
C LEU A 167 3.04 -9.50 -15.17
N PRO A 168 2.57 -8.90 -16.29
CA PRO A 168 2.35 -7.47 -16.38
C PRO A 168 1.37 -7.03 -15.29
N GLN A 169 1.75 -6.00 -14.53
CA GLN A 169 0.93 -5.52 -13.43
C GLN A 169 -0.31 -4.84 -13.99
N ARG A 170 -1.48 -5.21 -13.47
CA ARG A 170 -2.72 -4.50 -13.76
C ARG A 170 -2.56 -3.06 -13.28
N HIS A 171 -2.28 -2.14 -14.20
CA HIS A 171 -2.55 -0.75 -13.95
C HIS A 171 -4.07 -0.65 -13.85
N ASN A 172 -4.59 -0.61 -12.61
CA ASN A 172 -5.97 -0.22 -12.37
C ASN A 172 -6.10 1.25 -12.77
N HIS A 173 -6.16 1.52 -14.07
CA HIS A 173 -6.66 2.76 -14.62
C HIS A 173 -8.15 2.76 -14.27
N GLY A 174 -8.49 3.28 -13.08
CA GLY A 174 -9.87 3.63 -12.82
C GLY A 174 -10.33 4.48 -14.00
N SER A 175 -11.45 4.08 -14.62
CA SER A 175 -12.06 4.84 -15.71
C SER A 175 -12.03 6.34 -15.39
N ARG A 176 -11.68 7.18 -16.38
CA ARG A 176 -11.64 8.63 -16.17
C ARG A 176 -12.97 9.10 -15.60
N ARG A 177 -12.89 9.97 -14.59
CA ARG A 177 -14.01 10.56 -13.89
C ARG A 177 -13.99 12.07 -14.17
N PRO A 178 -14.82 12.57 -15.09
CA PRO A 178 -14.83 13.97 -15.48
C PRO A 178 -14.98 14.92 -14.29
N GLU A 179 -15.76 14.53 -13.27
CA GLU A 179 -15.94 15.35 -12.07
C GLU A 179 -14.65 15.49 -11.23
N ILE A 180 -13.72 14.54 -11.31
CA ILE A 180 -12.40 14.65 -10.65
C ILE A 180 -11.46 15.51 -11.49
N ASP A 181 -11.48 15.34 -12.82
CA ASP A 181 -10.65 16.06 -13.77
C ASP A 181 -10.91 17.58 -13.71
N GLU A 182 -12.18 18.00 -13.64
CA GLU A 182 -12.55 19.42 -13.51
C GLU A 182 -12.05 20.05 -12.19
N LEU A 183 -11.99 19.27 -11.12
CA LEU A 183 -11.49 19.78 -9.83
C LEU A 183 -9.95 19.81 -9.78
N ILE A 184 -9.28 18.95 -10.56
CA ILE A 184 -7.83 18.99 -10.79
C ILE A 184 -7.45 20.26 -11.54
N THR A 185 -8.16 20.58 -12.64
CA THR A 185 -7.88 21.78 -13.44
C THR A 185 -8.12 23.07 -12.67
N LYS A 186 -9.12 23.08 -11.77
CA LYS A 186 -9.36 24.18 -10.81
C LYS A 186 -8.31 24.28 -9.68
N GLY A 187 -7.37 23.35 -9.57
CA GLY A 187 -6.26 23.42 -8.62
C GLY A 187 -6.58 23.03 -7.17
N TYR A 188 -7.71 22.36 -6.93
CA TYR A 188 -8.08 21.91 -5.59
C TYR A 188 -7.06 20.91 -5.01
N SER A 189 -6.92 20.89 -3.68
CA SER A 189 -6.13 19.86 -3.00
C SER A 189 -6.80 18.50 -3.14
N MET A 190 -6.02 17.42 -3.15
CA MET A 190 -6.56 16.04 -3.20
C MET A 190 -7.63 15.76 -2.12
N GLN A 191 -7.53 16.43 -0.96
CA GLN A 191 -8.50 16.32 0.12
C GLN A 191 -9.81 17.07 -0.18
N GLU A 192 -9.72 18.27 -0.75
CA GLU A 192 -10.90 19.05 -1.19
C GLU A 192 -11.62 18.36 -2.34
N ILE A 193 -10.87 17.80 -3.29
CA ILE A 193 -11.42 16.99 -4.39
C ILE A 193 -12.21 15.82 -3.81
N GLY A 194 -11.62 15.05 -2.91
CA GLY A 194 -12.29 13.89 -2.29
C GLY A 194 -13.55 14.26 -1.50
N TYR A 195 -13.56 15.43 -0.85
CA TYR A 195 -14.73 15.98 -0.17
C TYR A 195 -15.83 16.35 -1.16
N ARG A 196 -15.51 17.15 -2.19
CA ARG A 196 -16.48 17.69 -3.16
C ARG A 196 -17.12 16.60 -4.00
N VAL A 197 -16.34 15.62 -4.46
CA VAL A 197 -16.85 14.48 -5.25
C VAL A 197 -17.76 13.58 -4.39
N GLY A 198 -17.50 13.48 -3.09
CA GLY A 198 -18.39 12.79 -2.15
C GLY A 198 -19.73 13.51 -2.00
N SER A 199 -19.71 14.83 -1.90
CA SER A 199 -20.93 15.65 -1.76
C SER A 199 -21.80 15.69 -3.02
N LEU A 200 -21.20 15.69 -4.22
CA LEU A 200 -21.95 15.77 -5.50
C LEU A 200 -22.80 14.53 -5.79
N ASN A 201 -22.41 13.36 -5.29
CA ASN A 201 -23.05 12.09 -5.63
C ASN A 201 -24.13 11.64 -4.64
N GLY A 202 -24.49 12.46 -3.64
CA GLY A 202 -25.43 12.09 -2.57
C GLY A 202 -24.99 10.91 -1.69
N LYS A 203 -23.85 10.27 -2.00
CA LYS A 203 -23.28 9.16 -1.25
C LYS A 203 -22.57 9.71 -0.02
N GLN A 204 -22.98 9.26 1.18
CA GLN A 204 -22.37 9.66 2.45
C GLN A 204 -20.84 9.41 2.54
N LYS A 205 -20.30 8.54 1.68
CA LYS A 205 -18.89 8.13 1.75
C LYS A 205 -18.00 9.02 0.86
N LYS A 206 -17.41 10.04 1.48
CA LYS A 206 -16.35 10.88 0.91
C LYS A 206 -15.20 10.02 0.38
N LEU A 207 -14.62 10.41 -0.76
CA LEU A 207 -13.42 9.75 -1.27
C LEU A 207 -12.23 10.14 -0.40
N SER A 208 -11.43 9.15 -0.01
CA SER A 208 -10.20 9.43 0.74
C SER A 208 -9.18 10.13 -0.16
N ARG A 209 -8.30 10.92 0.47
CA ARG A 209 -7.16 11.54 -0.20
C ARG A 209 -6.32 10.52 -0.99
N GLU A 210 -6.13 9.32 -0.44
CA GLU A 210 -5.35 8.28 -1.09
C GLU A 210 -6.02 7.75 -2.37
N ARG A 211 -7.36 7.66 -2.40
CA ARG A 211 -8.08 7.30 -3.63
C ARG A 211 -7.90 8.34 -4.73
N ILE A 212 -7.93 9.63 -4.38
CA ILE A 212 -7.66 10.70 -5.36
C ILE A 212 -6.20 10.66 -5.83
N ARG A 213 -5.24 10.36 -4.94
CA ARG A 213 -3.83 10.15 -5.33
C ARG A 213 -3.68 9.00 -6.33
N GLN A 214 -4.32 7.87 -6.04
CA GLN A 214 -4.31 6.70 -6.92
C GLN A 214 -4.96 7.00 -8.27
N TYR A 215 -6.07 7.74 -8.29
CA TYR A 215 -6.71 8.21 -9.52
C TYR A 215 -5.76 9.07 -10.36
N ILE A 216 -5.22 10.15 -9.80
CA ILE A 216 -4.31 11.08 -10.51
C ILE A 216 -3.08 10.34 -11.06
N LYS A 217 -2.53 9.39 -10.27
CA LYS A 217 -1.40 8.56 -10.71
C LYS A 217 -1.83 7.59 -11.83
N GLY A 218 -2.99 6.97 -11.69
CA GLY A 218 -3.55 6.03 -12.66
C GLY A 218 -3.95 6.69 -13.98
N THR A 219 -4.38 7.95 -13.98
CA THR A 219 -4.77 8.69 -15.20
C THR A 219 -3.62 9.44 -15.87
N GLY A 220 -2.41 9.41 -15.29
CA GLY A 220 -1.24 10.13 -15.82
C GLY A 220 -1.24 11.65 -15.57
N GLN A 221 -2.22 12.19 -14.83
CA GLN A 221 -2.36 13.64 -14.59
C GLN A 221 -1.41 14.19 -13.50
N HIS A 222 -0.43 13.42 -13.04
CA HIS A 222 0.38 13.78 -11.88
C HIS A 222 1.20 15.06 -12.08
N GLU A 223 1.81 15.22 -13.26
CA GLU A 223 2.65 16.38 -13.56
C GLU A 223 1.82 17.65 -13.72
N GLU A 224 0.69 17.56 -14.44
CA GLU A 224 -0.25 18.65 -14.62
C GLU A 224 -0.82 19.11 -13.27
N TYR A 225 -1.28 18.17 -12.44
CA TYR A 225 -1.74 18.45 -11.08
C TYR A 225 -0.66 19.17 -10.26
N ARG A 226 0.60 18.73 -10.34
CA ARG A 226 1.71 19.37 -9.64
C ARG A 226 1.91 20.82 -10.09
N ARG A 227 1.94 21.07 -11.40
CA ARG A 227 2.10 22.41 -11.99
C ARG A 227 0.99 23.37 -11.54
N ILE A 228 -0.26 22.94 -11.64
CA ILE A 228 -1.42 23.74 -11.22
C ILE A 228 -1.35 24.02 -9.71
N ARG A 229 -1.01 23.01 -8.91
CA ARG A 229 -0.84 23.20 -7.47
C ARG A 229 0.28 24.17 -7.15
N GLU A 230 1.40 24.13 -7.85
CA GLU A 230 2.48 25.09 -7.65
C GLU A 230 1.97 26.51 -7.88
N LEU A 231 1.30 26.78 -9.00
CA LEU A 231 0.70 28.09 -9.31
C LEU A 231 -0.30 28.55 -8.23
N CYS A 232 -1.25 27.70 -7.84
CA CYS A 232 -2.25 28.07 -6.82
C CYS A 232 -1.67 28.21 -5.41
N THR A 233 -0.55 27.53 -5.10
CA THR A 233 0.05 27.51 -3.75
C THR A 233 1.19 28.52 -3.58
N THR A 234 1.71 29.10 -4.67
CA THR A 234 2.89 29.98 -4.61
C THR A 234 2.58 31.47 -4.49
N GLN A 235 1.47 32.01 -5.02
CA GLN A 235 1.39 33.47 -5.17
C GLN A 235 0.24 34.18 -4.43
N GLY A 236 -1.01 33.69 -4.43
CA GLY A 236 -2.12 34.47 -3.83
C GLY A 236 -2.36 34.27 -2.33
N THR A 237 -2.44 33.02 -1.87
CA THR A 237 -3.04 32.71 -0.56
C THR A 237 -2.07 32.79 0.62
N LYS A 238 -0.77 32.59 0.39
CA LYS A 238 0.24 32.65 1.46
C LYS A 238 0.61 34.09 1.82
N GLU A 239 0.69 34.97 0.83
CA GLU A 239 1.03 36.38 1.04
C GLU A 239 -0.11 37.11 1.73
N VAL A 240 -1.34 36.98 1.21
CA VAL A 240 -2.54 37.53 1.85
C VAL A 240 -2.69 37.01 3.28
N ARG A 241 -2.47 35.70 3.51
CA ARG A 241 -2.51 35.15 4.88
C ARG A 241 -1.42 35.73 5.77
N LYS A 242 -0.20 35.93 5.26
CA LYS A 242 0.92 36.48 6.01
C LYS A 242 0.67 37.95 6.35
N GLU A 243 0.10 38.70 5.42
CA GLU A 243 -0.29 40.10 5.59
C GLU A 243 -1.43 40.23 6.61
N LEU A 244 -2.49 39.44 6.47
CA LEU A 244 -3.59 39.40 7.44
C LEU A 244 -3.13 38.99 8.85
N LEU A 245 -2.12 38.12 8.94
CA LEU A 245 -1.51 37.78 10.22
C LEU A 245 -0.67 38.93 10.80
N ARG A 246 0.01 39.73 9.96
CA ARG A 246 0.76 40.90 10.42
C ARG A 246 -0.19 41.97 10.95
N THR A 247 -1.25 42.28 10.21
CA THR A 247 -2.24 43.26 10.63
C THR A 247 -2.94 42.84 11.93
N LEU A 248 -3.30 41.56 12.09
CA LEU A 248 -3.85 41.06 13.35
C LEU A 248 -2.88 41.19 14.53
N VAL A 249 -1.57 40.98 14.31
CA VAL A 249 -0.54 41.17 15.35
C VAL A 249 -0.42 42.63 15.74
N GLU A 250 -0.40 43.53 14.76
CA GLU A 250 -0.29 44.98 14.99
C GLU A 250 -1.51 45.50 15.77
N VAL A 251 -2.71 45.10 15.37
CA VAL A 251 -3.95 45.44 16.11
C VAL A 251 -3.91 44.88 17.54
N ALA A 252 -3.44 43.65 17.72
CA ALA A 252 -3.32 43.06 19.06
C ALA A 252 -2.31 43.83 19.92
N LYS A 253 -1.15 44.21 19.36
CA LYS A 253 -0.14 45.03 20.05
C LYS A 253 -0.67 46.40 20.43
N GLN A 254 -1.38 47.07 19.52
CA GLN A 254 -1.97 48.38 19.76
C GLN A 254 -2.97 48.33 20.92
N LYS A 255 -3.87 47.36 20.92
CA LYS A 255 -4.82 47.16 22.04
C LYS A 255 -4.14 46.86 23.37
N CYS A 256 -2.96 46.23 23.35
CA CYS A 256 -2.19 45.99 24.58
C CYS A 256 -1.52 47.25 25.10
N GLN A 257 -1.00 48.08 24.20
CA GLN A 257 -0.43 49.39 24.59
C GLN A 257 -1.48 50.28 25.25
N GLU A 258 -2.74 50.21 24.81
CA GLU A 258 -3.86 50.90 25.44
C GLU A 258 -4.13 50.39 26.87
N GLN A 259 -4.03 49.07 27.11
CA GLN A 259 -4.28 48.44 28.41
C GLN A 259 -3.10 48.52 29.38
N LYS A 260 -1.88 48.81 28.90
CA LYS A 260 -0.63 48.86 29.68
C LYS A 260 -0.33 47.60 30.50
N ASP A 261 -0.78 46.44 30.01
CA ASP A 261 -0.56 45.15 30.68
C ASP A 261 0.70 44.45 30.12
N PRO A 262 1.80 44.36 30.90
CA PRO A 262 3.04 43.73 30.45
C PRO A 262 2.90 42.22 30.25
N ALA A 263 1.97 41.55 30.95
CA ALA A 263 1.72 40.12 30.80
C ALA A 263 1.10 39.81 29.43
N LEU A 264 0.13 40.64 29.03
CA LEU A 264 -0.53 40.51 27.73
C LEU A 264 0.44 40.77 26.57
N GLU A 265 1.30 41.79 26.71
CA GLU A 265 2.34 42.09 25.72
C GLU A 265 3.27 40.89 25.49
N LYS A 266 3.77 40.28 26.58
CA LYS A 266 4.65 39.11 26.51
C LYS A 266 3.93 37.86 26.01
N ALA A 267 2.65 37.69 26.32
CA ALA A 267 1.83 36.60 25.80
C ALA A 267 1.67 36.67 24.28
N ILE A 268 1.40 37.85 23.73
CA ILE A 268 1.32 38.10 22.29
C ILE A 268 2.67 37.90 21.63
N GLU A 269 3.74 38.43 22.23
CA GLU A 269 5.11 38.25 21.74
C GLU A 269 5.41 36.75 21.56
N TYR A 270 5.15 35.92 22.58
CA TYR A 270 5.34 34.47 22.51
C TYR A 270 4.44 33.79 21.47
N TYR A 271 3.15 34.13 21.43
CA TYR A 271 2.18 33.41 20.60
C TYR A 271 2.41 33.63 19.10
N PHE A 272 2.82 34.83 18.69
CA PHE A 272 3.00 35.19 17.28
C PHE A 272 4.42 34.94 16.74
N SER A 273 5.42 34.98 17.60
CA SER A 273 6.80 34.58 17.28
C SER A 273 6.96 33.06 17.04
N ARG A 274 6.01 32.27 17.57
CA ARG A 274 5.91 30.81 17.40
C ARG A 274 5.98 30.34 15.93
N LYS A 275 5.66 31.21 14.96
CA LYS A 275 5.74 30.92 13.52
C LYS A 275 7.16 30.83 12.96
N LYS A 276 8.21 31.28 13.65
CA LYS A 276 9.60 30.98 13.27
C LYS A 276 10.05 29.55 13.63
N ILE A 277 9.28 28.81 14.45
CA ILE A 277 9.64 27.48 14.99
C ILE A 277 8.95 26.33 14.22
N THR A 278 8.41 26.57 13.03
CA THR A 278 7.99 25.47 12.16
C THR A 278 9.22 24.76 11.58
N ARG A 279 9.75 23.79 12.34
CA ARG A 279 10.26 22.52 11.81
C ARG A 279 10.60 21.46 12.87
N LYS A 280 10.93 21.81 14.13
CA LYS A 280 11.40 20.79 15.11
C LYS A 280 10.94 20.93 16.58
N GLY A 281 10.15 21.96 16.94
CA GLY A 281 9.67 22.12 18.32
C GLY A 281 8.46 21.23 18.66
N PRO A 282 8.30 20.79 19.92
CA PRO A 282 7.15 20.00 20.34
C PRO A 282 5.84 20.78 20.14
N LYS A 283 4.93 20.19 19.35
CA LYS A 283 3.59 20.73 19.02
C LYS A 283 2.61 20.66 20.20
N GLN A 284 2.98 21.08 21.40
CA GLN A 284 2.00 21.16 22.47
C GLN A 284 1.15 22.42 22.27
N ASN A 285 -0.14 22.26 21.96
CA ASN A 285 -1.11 23.37 21.84
C ASN A 285 -1.36 24.00 23.22
N ILE A 286 -0.38 24.75 23.73
CA ILE A 286 -0.59 25.61 24.90
C ILE A 286 -1.52 26.74 24.45
N SER A 287 -2.66 26.88 25.14
CA SER A 287 -3.65 27.92 24.85
C SER A 287 -3.07 29.31 25.16
N PHE A 288 -3.56 30.34 24.47
CA PHE A 288 -3.17 31.72 24.75
C PHE A 288 -3.45 32.10 26.20
N GLU A 289 -4.60 31.67 26.74
CA GLU A 289 -5.01 31.91 28.13
C GLU A 289 -3.99 31.37 29.14
N LYS A 290 -3.48 30.15 28.96
CA LYS A 290 -2.45 29.60 29.84
C LYS A 290 -1.13 30.39 29.74
N VAL A 291 -0.77 30.86 28.55
CA VAL A 291 0.43 31.71 28.35
C VAL A 291 0.24 33.08 29.01
N TYR A 292 -0.94 33.67 28.87
CA TYR A 292 -1.26 34.93 29.52
C TYR A 292 -1.20 34.80 31.04
N LYS A 293 -1.89 33.80 31.62
CA LYS A 293 -1.85 33.49 33.05
C LYS A 293 -0.42 33.26 33.56
N LEU A 294 0.43 32.61 32.75
CA LEU A 294 1.85 32.46 33.06
C LEU A 294 2.56 33.80 33.26
N PHE A 295 2.38 34.72 32.31
CA PHE A 295 3.03 36.02 32.41
C PHE A 295 2.39 36.89 33.49
N SER A 296 1.07 36.80 33.72
CA SER A 296 0.40 37.53 34.81
C SER A 296 0.97 37.13 36.16
N SER A 297 0.98 35.82 36.48
CA SER A 297 1.57 35.34 37.74
C SER A 297 3.07 35.61 37.85
N TYR A 298 3.78 35.64 36.72
CA TYR A 298 5.19 36.03 36.70
C TYR A 298 5.36 37.52 37.06
N PHE A 299 4.60 38.43 36.47
CA PHE A 299 4.73 39.87 36.76
C PHE A 299 4.20 40.25 38.15
N GLU A 300 3.11 39.63 38.60
CA GLU A 300 2.59 39.78 39.98
C GLU A 300 3.68 39.44 41.02
N ALA A 301 4.33 38.29 40.87
CA ALA A 301 5.42 37.91 41.77
C ALA A 301 6.65 38.82 41.64
N GLN A 302 6.83 39.48 40.49
CA GLN A 302 7.93 40.42 40.30
C GLN A 302 7.68 41.70 41.09
N GLU A 303 6.43 42.18 41.10
CA GLU A 303 5.99 43.34 41.86
C GLU A 303 6.00 43.08 43.36
N GLU A 304 5.63 41.87 43.78
CA GLU A 304 5.65 41.45 45.18
C GLU A 304 7.06 41.05 45.68
N GLU A 305 8.08 41.07 44.82
CA GLU A 305 9.43 40.57 45.09
C GLU A 305 9.46 39.10 45.59
N THR A 306 8.44 38.31 45.26
CA THR A 306 8.35 36.91 45.66
C THR A 306 9.07 36.00 44.65
N PRO A 307 10.09 35.23 45.05
CA PRO A 307 10.85 34.41 44.11
C PRO A 307 10.03 33.20 43.64
N LEU A 308 9.39 33.31 42.47
CA LEU A 308 8.72 32.18 41.84
C LEU A 308 9.72 31.22 41.16
N SER A 309 9.67 29.95 41.58
CA SER A 309 10.35 28.86 40.90
C SER A 309 9.54 28.36 39.70
N TYR A 310 10.19 27.68 38.75
CA TYR A 310 9.46 27.04 37.65
C TYR A 310 8.44 25.99 38.11
N ALA A 311 8.67 25.36 39.27
CA ALA A 311 7.74 24.39 39.85
C ALA A 311 6.47 25.09 40.36
N ALA A 312 6.63 26.21 41.08
CA ALA A 312 5.51 27.01 41.54
C ALA A 312 4.66 27.53 40.36
N LEU A 313 5.30 27.99 39.29
CA LEU A 313 4.59 28.38 38.06
C LEU A 313 3.89 27.19 37.39
N GLN A 314 4.52 26.01 37.36
CA GLN A 314 3.88 24.80 36.82
C GLN A 314 2.57 24.50 37.56
N ASP A 315 2.54 24.61 38.89
CA ASP A 315 1.37 24.28 39.70
C ASP A 315 0.22 25.26 39.46
N ILE A 316 0.51 26.53 39.17
CA ILE A 316 -0.51 27.56 38.90
C ILE A 316 -1.18 27.38 37.53
N ILE A 317 -0.43 26.91 36.54
CA ILE A 317 -0.80 27.02 35.11
C ILE A 317 -1.02 25.65 34.47
N ASP A 318 -0.67 24.58 35.17
CA ASP A 318 -0.72 23.21 34.65
C ASP A 318 0.05 23.11 33.32
N ILE A 319 1.32 23.57 33.36
CA ILE A 319 2.30 23.47 32.28
C ILE A 319 3.58 22.92 32.88
N HIS A 320 4.13 21.86 32.28
CA HIS A 320 5.37 21.25 32.76
C HIS A 320 6.52 22.29 32.83
N TYR A 321 7.26 22.33 33.94
CA TYR A 321 8.24 23.37 34.28
C TYR A 321 9.30 23.62 33.20
N VAL A 322 9.69 22.58 32.44
CA VAL A 322 10.62 22.71 31.29
C VAL A 322 10.05 23.64 30.22
N GLN A 323 8.74 23.57 29.98
CA GLN A 323 8.06 24.41 29.00
C GLN A 323 7.90 25.83 29.50
N VAL A 324 7.58 26.03 30.79
CA VAL A 324 7.59 27.34 31.43
C VAL A 324 8.94 28.03 31.21
N GLY A 325 10.04 27.34 31.49
CA GLY A 325 11.38 27.87 31.26
C GLY A 325 11.69 28.18 29.79
N ASN A 326 11.15 27.40 28.85
CA ASN A 326 11.28 27.69 27.43
C ASN A 326 10.45 28.92 27.01
N ILE A 327 9.23 29.08 27.54
CA ILE A 327 8.35 30.22 27.24
C ILE A 327 9.00 31.51 27.73
N LEU A 328 9.47 31.55 28.99
CA LEU A 328 10.12 32.71 29.58
C LEU A 328 11.41 33.08 28.83
N ARG A 329 12.29 32.10 28.58
CA ARG A 329 13.54 32.32 27.81
C ARG A 329 13.25 32.86 26.41
N PHE A 330 12.15 32.42 25.80
CA PHE A 330 11.79 32.82 24.44
C PHE A 330 11.51 34.32 24.34
N VAL A 331 10.85 34.90 25.36
CA VAL A 331 10.55 36.35 25.41
C VAL A 331 11.61 37.17 26.15
N GLY A 332 12.79 36.58 26.39
CA GLY A 332 13.92 37.22 27.05
C GLY A 332 13.82 37.32 28.58
N LEU A 333 12.83 36.68 29.20
CA LEU A 333 12.67 36.66 30.65
C LEU A 333 13.50 35.54 31.28
N LYS A 334 14.07 35.83 32.45
CA LYS A 334 14.81 34.86 33.27
C LYS A 334 13.88 34.35 34.38
N PRO A 335 14.04 33.11 34.87
CA PRO A 335 13.36 32.72 36.10
C PRO A 335 13.82 33.57 37.27
N MET A 336 12.89 33.90 38.16
CA MET A 336 13.19 34.63 39.40
C MET A 336 14.01 33.76 40.35
N HIS A 337 13.64 32.48 40.47
CA HIS A 337 14.41 31.49 41.19
C HIS A 337 14.83 30.36 40.26
N HIS A 338 16.13 30.22 40.02
CA HIS A 338 16.66 28.96 39.50
C HIS A 338 16.59 27.95 40.64
N PRO A 339 15.71 26.92 40.61
CA PRO A 339 15.83 25.84 41.58
C PRO A 339 17.28 25.33 41.47
N ASN A 340 18.00 25.52 42.57
CA ASN A 340 19.44 25.36 42.68
C ASN A 340 19.92 24.16 41.85
N HIS A 341 20.94 24.42 41.04
CA HIS A 341 21.79 23.47 40.33
C HIS A 341 21.32 22.03 40.52
N LYS A 342 20.69 21.41 39.51
CA LYS A 342 20.55 19.94 39.44
C LYS A 342 21.85 19.40 40.03
N LYS A 343 21.81 18.73 41.19
CA LYS A 343 23.03 18.30 41.89
C LYS A 343 23.88 17.64 40.83
N VAL A 344 24.92 18.35 40.38
CA VAL A 344 25.70 17.90 39.24
C VAL A 344 26.41 16.70 39.82
N THR A 345 25.97 15.50 39.45
CA THR A 345 26.63 14.28 39.88
C THR A 345 28.06 14.39 39.37
N LYS A 346 29.00 14.70 40.27
CA LYS A 346 30.42 14.78 39.96
C LYS A 346 30.96 13.37 40.13
N PRO A 347 31.23 12.64 39.02
CA PRO A 347 31.78 11.30 39.12
C PRO A 347 33.16 11.36 39.78
N SER A 348 33.50 10.36 40.59
CA SER A 348 34.85 10.19 41.15
C SER A 348 35.88 9.96 40.04
N LYS A 349 37.18 10.05 40.36
CA LYS A 349 38.24 9.75 39.39
C LYS A 349 38.16 8.31 38.89
N GLU A 350 37.91 7.36 39.78
CA GLU A 350 37.71 5.94 39.47
C GLU A 350 36.52 5.74 38.54
N GLN A 351 35.37 6.37 38.84
CA GLN A 351 34.20 6.30 37.97
C GLN A 351 34.46 6.90 36.58
N ILE A 352 35.25 7.97 36.47
CA ILE A 352 35.63 8.52 35.16
C ILE A 352 36.46 7.50 34.36
N GLN A 353 37.43 6.84 34.99
CA GLN A 353 38.22 5.80 34.34
C GLN A 353 37.37 4.58 33.96
N ALA A 354 36.42 4.18 34.82
CA ALA A 354 35.48 3.11 34.53
C ALA A 354 34.61 3.44 33.30
N ILE A 355 34.14 4.70 33.17
CA ILE A 355 33.42 5.16 31.97
C ILE A 355 34.31 5.08 30.73
N GLU A 356 35.58 5.49 30.83
CA GLU A 356 36.52 5.47 29.71
C GLU A 356 36.79 4.03 29.22
N ARG A 357 37.00 3.09 30.14
CA ARG A 357 37.14 1.66 29.82
C ARG A 357 35.86 1.08 29.21
N ALA A 358 34.70 1.49 29.69
CA ALA A 358 33.40 1.01 29.20
C ALA A 358 33.02 1.50 27.79
N TYR A 359 33.78 2.45 27.22
CA TYR A 359 33.41 3.12 25.97
C TYR A 359 33.26 2.14 24.79
N ASP A 360 34.18 1.17 24.67
CA ASP A 360 34.23 0.22 23.55
C ASP A 360 33.43 -1.07 23.80
N LEU A 361 32.87 -1.25 25.01
CA LEU A 361 32.06 -2.43 25.33
C LEU A 361 30.80 -2.49 24.46
N GLU A 362 30.26 -3.69 24.24
CA GLU A 362 29.00 -3.88 23.51
C GLU A 362 27.77 -3.83 24.43
N MET A 363 27.66 -2.77 25.23
CA MET A 363 26.58 -2.56 26.21
C MET A 363 25.80 -1.27 25.97
N ASN A 364 24.52 -1.22 26.35
CA ASN A 364 23.77 0.02 26.22
C ASN A 364 24.18 1.03 27.33
N ILE A 365 23.83 2.31 27.18
CA ILE A 365 24.17 3.35 28.16
C ILE A 365 23.53 3.06 29.54
N PRO A 366 22.25 2.66 29.64
CA PRO A 366 21.64 2.24 30.90
C PRO A 366 22.36 1.11 31.64
N ASP A 367 22.92 0.13 30.92
CA ASP A 367 23.67 -1.00 31.46
C ASP A 367 24.97 -0.49 32.11
N ILE A 368 25.75 0.28 31.36
CA ILE A 368 27.01 0.86 31.85
C ILE A 368 26.74 1.79 33.04
N ALA A 369 25.65 2.55 33.00
CA ALA A 369 25.21 3.42 34.08
C ALA A 369 24.93 2.63 35.37
N HIS A 370 24.32 1.45 35.25
CA HIS A 370 24.09 0.55 36.38
C HIS A 370 25.40 0.01 36.94
N PHE A 371 26.28 -0.53 36.10
CA PHE A 371 27.56 -1.11 36.55
C PHE A 371 28.56 -0.08 37.08
N VAL A 372 28.51 1.17 36.63
CA VAL A 372 29.37 2.25 37.16
C VAL A 372 28.75 2.94 38.39
N GLY A 373 27.46 2.72 38.67
CA GLY A 373 26.76 3.41 39.76
C GLY A 373 26.52 4.90 39.49
N LEU A 374 26.24 5.28 38.24
CA LEU A 374 26.02 6.67 37.83
C LEU A 374 24.73 6.84 37.01
N PRO A 375 24.11 8.03 37.01
CA PRO A 375 22.95 8.28 36.15
C PRO A 375 23.29 8.16 34.65
N PRO A 376 22.41 7.59 33.80
CA PRO A 376 22.66 7.40 32.38
C PRO A 376 23.04 8.68 31.61
N TYR A 377 22.52 9.84 32.03
CA TYR A 377 22.84 11.11 31.39
C TYR A 377 24.31 11.54 31.62
N VAL A 378 24.92 11.13 32.74
CA VAL A 378 26.34 11.41 33.05
C VAL A 378 27.23 10.59 32.12
N ILE A 379 26.93 9.28 31.98
CA ILE A 379 27.61 8.37 31.05
C ILE A 379 27.48 8.91 29.62
N GLN A 380 26.26 9.28 29.20
CA GLN A 380 26.00 9.80 27.87
C GLN A 380 26.79 11.08 27.57
N GLN A 381 26.83 12.04 28.50
CA GLN A 381 27.60 13.28 28.33
C GLN A 381 29.10 13.01 28.18
N ARG A 382 29.64 12.02 28.91
CA ARG A 382 31.04 11.63 28.79
C ARG A 382 31.32 10.92 27.47
N PHE A 383 30.46 10.00 27.05
CA PHE A 383 30.59 9.32 25.76
C PHE A 383 30.56 10.31 24.59
N ILE A 384 29.69 11.33 24.64
CA ILE A 384 29.68 12.40 23.63
C ILE A 384 31.01 13.15 23.55
N LYS A 385 31.73 13.32 24.66
CA LYS A 385 33.05 13.97 24.68
C LYS A 385 34.15 13.06 24.13
N ILE A 386 34.06 11.75 24.35
CA ILE A 386 35.02 10.76 23.84
C ILE A 386 34.84 10.58 22.32
N GLY A 387 33.60 10.44 21.84
CA GLY A 387 33.32 10.33 20.41
C GLY A 387 31.99 9.68 20.05
N LYS A 388 31.84 9.28 18.78
CA LYS A 388 30.65 8.55 18.30
C LYS A 388 30.79 7.06 18.58
N ARG A 389 29.79 6.49 19.26
CA ARG A 389 29.69 5.06 19.55
C ARG A 389 28.59 4.40 18.71
N LYS A 390 28.79 3.13 18.33
CA LYS A 390 27.74 2.32 17.69
C LYS A 390 26.57 2.14 18.65
N LYS A 391 25.34 2.27 18.16
CA LYS A 391 24.16 1.94 18.97
C LYS A 391 24.15 0.43 19.21
N GLN A 392 24.00 0.04 20.47
CA GLN A 392 23.88 -1.36 20.85
C GLN A 392 22.41 -1.70 21.05
N ASP A 393 22.01 -2.87 20.54
CA ASP A 393 20.67 -3.41 20.70
C ASP A 393 20.56 -4.20 22.01
N SER A 394 19.33 -4.36 22.50
CA SER A 394 19.02 -5.24 23.64
C SER A 394 19.22 -6.71 23.25
N ILE A 395 19.57 -7.57 24.21
CA ILE A 395 19.77 -9.01 24.01
C ILE A 395 18.51 -9.66 23.42
N ALA A 396 17.34 -9.36 24.00
CA ALA A 396 16.05 -9.84 23.53
C ALA A 396 14.95 -8.80 23.78
N ARG A 397 13.79 -8.97 23.15
CA ARG A 397 12.65 -8.05 23.30
C ARG A 397 11.31 -8.79 23.28
N ARG A 398 10.42 -8.47 24.22
CA ARG A 398 9.04 -8.94 24.27
C ARG A 398 8.10 -7.73 24.45
N GLY A 399 7.42 -7.37 23.36
CA GLY A 399 6.56 -6.19 23.31
C GLY A 399 7.29 -4.88 23.61
N ARG A 400 6.95 -4.25 24.73
CA ARG A 400 7.57 -2.99 25.20
C ARG A 400 8.78 -3.23 26.11
N GLN A 401 8.90 -4.41 26.70
CA GLN A 401 10.00 -4.76 27.59
C GLN A 401 11.18 -5.33 26.80
N ARG A 402 12.39 -5.11 27.33
CA ARG A 402 13.65 -5.51 26.73
C ARG A 402 14.50 -6.24 27.77
N LEU A 403 15.21 -7.26 27.32
CA LEU A 403 16.24 -7.92 28.11
C LEU A 403 17.57 -7.26 27.76
N ASP A 404 18.08 -6.51 28.72
CA ASP A 404 19.34 -5.77 28.65
C ASP A 404 20.36 -6.47 29.55
N ASN A 405 21.64 -6.13 29.47
CA ASN A 405 22.66 -6.77 30.32
C ASN A 405 22.40 -6.47 31.80
N ARG A 406 21.92 -5.26 32.13
CA ARG A 406 21.47 -4.92 33.49
C ARG A 406 20.36 -5.86 33.96
N THR A 407 19.32 -6.03 33.15
CA THR A 407 18.16 -6.84 33.56
C THR A 407 18.59 -8.30 33.74
N ALA A 408 19.42 -8.83 32.85
CA ALA A 408 19.97 -10.17 32.97
C ALA A 408 20.83 -10.35 34.24
N SER A 409 21.70 -9.39 34.54
CA SER A 409 22.49 -9.33 35.78
C SER A 409 21.62 -9.44 37.03
N GLN A 410 20.54 -8.65 37.11
CA GLN A 410 19.58 -8.66 38.21
C GLN A 410 18.77 -9.97 38.30
N ILE A 411 18.48 -10.61 37.17
CA ILE A 411 17.83 -11.94 37.14
C ILE A 411 18.75 -12.99 37.76
N TYR A 412 20.04 -12.98 37.40
CA TYR A 412 21.01 -13.93 37.96
C TYR A 412 21.25 -13.69 39.45
N GLU A 413 21.32 -12.43 39.89
CA GLU A 413 21.41 -12.07 41.30
C GLU A 413 20.21 -12.62 42.10
N ALA A 414 18.99 -12.46 41.59
CA ALA A 414 17.78 -13.00 42.23
C ALA A 414 17.79 -14.55 42.25
N GLN A 415 18.22 -15.19 41.16
CA GLN A 415 18.33 -16.64 41.10
C GLN A 415 19.32 -17.18 42.15
N ASP A 416 20.49 -16.55 42.27
CA ASP A 416 21.53 -16.97 43.21
C ASP A 416 21.13 -16.67 44.68
N ALA A 417 20.22 -15.72 44.90
CA ALA A 417 19.56 -15.48 46.18
C ALA A 417 18.41 -16.47 46.49
N GLY A 418 18.09 -17.38 45.57
CA GLY A 418 17.12 -18.46 45.76
C GLY A 418 15.67 -18.15 45.34
N PHE A 419 15.43 -17.04 44.62
CA PHE A 419 14.10 -16.73 44.07
C PHE A 419 13.77 -17.63 42.87
N SER A 420 12.50 -18.02 42.76
CA SER A 420 11.97 -18.72 41.59
C SER A 420 11.85 -17.80 40.35
N GLU A 421 11.64 -18.37 39.15
CA GLU A 421 11.45 -17.57 37.92
C GLU A 421 10.24 -16.62 38.03
N GLU A 422 9.16 -17.09 38.66
CA GLU A 422 7.93 -16.33 38.86
C GLU A 422 8.15 -15.17 39.84
N GLU A 423 8.76 -15.43 40.99
CA GLU A 423 9.11 -14.40 41.98
C GLU A 423 10.12 -13.39 41.42
N THR A 424 11.10 -13.85 40.63
CA THR A 424 12.07 -12.97 39.96
C THR A 424 11.38 -12.05 38.97
N SER A 425 10.43 -12.60 38.20
CA SER A 425 9.63 -11.82 37.24
C SER A 425 8.80 -10.74 37.95
N GLU A 426 8.19 -11.09 39.08
CA GLU A 426 7.41 -10.16 39.92
C GLU A 426 8.31 -9.08 40.54
N LEU A 427 9.41 -9.48 41.19
CA LEU A 427 10.37 -8.60 41.86
C LEU A 427 10.92 -7.52 40.93
N LEU A 428 11.26 -7.90 39.68
CA LEU A 428 11.84 -7.00 38.70
C LEU A 428 10.80 -6.28 37.83
N GLY A 429 9.51 -6.64 37.93
CA GLY A 429 8.45 -6.14 37.06
C GLY A 429 8.69 -6.48 35.58
N THR A 430 9.39 -7.59 35.32
CA THR A 430 9.72 -8.09 33.97
C THR A 430 8.72 -9.15 33.52
N HIS A 431 8.71 -9.46 32.23
CA HIS A 431 7.86 -10.51 31.66
C HIS A 431 8.51 -11.88 31.89
N PRO A 432 7.75 -12.92 32.27
CA PRO A 432 8.28 -14.27 32.54
C PRO A 432 9.16 -14.81 31.39
N ASP A 433 8.70 -14.71 30.14
CA ASP A 433 9.50 -15.10 28.96
C ASP A 433 10.90 -14.48 28.89
N LEU A 434 11.11 -13.27 29.41
CA LEU A 434 12.44 -12.64 29.41
C LEU A 434 13.33 -13.26 30.49
N VAL A 435 12.74 -13.63 31.65
CA VAL A 435 13.43 -14.36 32.71
C VAL A 435 13.86 -15.73 32.21
N SER A 436 12.91 -16.52 31.66
CA SER A 436 13.21 -17.83 31.11
C SER A 436 14.22 -17.75 29.96
N HIS A 437 14.13 -16.74 29.09
CA HIS A 437 15.14 -16.53 28.03
C HIS A 437 16.52 -16.20 28.60
N ALA A 438 16.61 -15.38 29.65
CA ALA A 438 17.89 -15.05 30.29
C ALA A 438 18.54 -16.28 30.92
N LEU A 439 17.74 -17.14 31.58
CA LEU A 439 18.21 -18.37 32.20
C LEU A 439 18.61 -19.44 31.17
N GLN A 440 17.82 -19.63 30.10
CA GLN A 440 18.15 -20.54 29.00
C GLN A 440 19.46 -20.18 28.28
N ASN A 441 19.79 -18.88 28.22
CA ASN A 441 21.00 -18.38 27.59
C ASN A 441 22.05 -17.92 28.61
N LYS A 442 21.96 -18.38 29.86
CA LYS A 442 22.85 -17.95 30.97
C LYS A 442 24.34 -18.02 30.61
N PRO A 443 24.89 -19.15 30.10
CA PRO A 443 26.34 -19.25 29.83
C PRO A 443 26.87 -18.15 28.90
N THR A 444 26.12 -17.81 27.86
CA THR A 444 26.52 -16.80 26.87
C THR A 444 26.38 -15.38 27.41
N ILE A 445 25.27 -15.08 28.08
CA ILE A 445 24.99 -13.73 28.60
C ILE A 445 25.88 -13.43 29.81
N GLU A 446 26.03 -14.39 30.72
CA GLU A 446 26.87 -14.31 31.91
C GLU A 446 28.32 -14.01 31.56
N THR A 447 28.93 -14.78 30.65
CA THR A 447 30.31 -14.57 30.19
C THR A 447 30.51 -13.13 29.69
N LYS A 448 29.57 -12.63 28.87
CA LYS A 448 29.62 -11.26 28.34
C LYS A 448 29.52 -10.20 29.44
N ILE A 449 28.68 -10.42 30.47
CA ILE A 449 28.54 -9.49 31.58
C ILE A 449 29.79 -9.50 32.47
N ILE A 450 30.35 -10.68 32.77
CA ILE A 450 31.56 -10.82 33.58
C ILE A 450 32.75 -10.14 32.89
N GLU A 451 32.96 -10.38 31.59
CA GLU A 451 34.02 -9.70 30.81
C GLU A 451 33.85 -8.17 30.84
N ALA A 452 32.61 -7.70 30.72
CA ALA A 452 32.31 -6.27 30.82
C ALA A 452 32.60 -5.72 32.23
N LEU A 453 32.20 -6.43 33.29
CA LEU A 453 32.47 -6.03 34.67
C LEU A 453 33.97 -5.96 34.96
N ASN A 454 34.73 -6.97 34.56
CA ASN A 454 36.20 -6.98 34.70
C ASN A 454 36.88 -5.87 33.87
N THR A 455 36.26 -5.45 32.76
CA THR A 455 36.74 -4.27 32.01
C THR A 455 36.41 -2.96 32.74
N ILE A 456 35.22 -2.86 33.34
CA ILE A 456 34.76 -1.66 34.04
C ILE A 456 35.52 -1.48 35.36
N HIS A 457 35.74 -2.56 36.12
CA HIS A 457 36.33 -2.60 37.46
C HIS A 457 37.49 -3.63 37.53
N PRO A 458 38.62 -3.38 36.86
CA PRO A 458 39.73 -4.35 36.76
C PRO A 458 40.40 -4.70 38.10
N GLU A 459 40.20 -3.88 39.13
CA GLU A 459 40.64 -4.14 40.50
C GLU A 459 39.86 -5.26 41.20
N THR A 460 38.66 -5.60 40.70
CA THR A 460 37.81 -6.65 41.25
C THR A 460 37.70 -7.79 40.24
N GLU A 461 38.18 -8.98 40.59
CA GLU A 461 38.00 -10.17 39.75
C GLU A 461 36.57 -10.68 39.94
N HIS A 462 35.67 -10.25 39.06
CA HIS A 462 34.27 -10.65 39.10
C HIS A 462 34.12 -12.10 38.62
N GLN A 463 33.62 -12.95 39.51
CA GLN A 463 33.25 -14.34 39.20
C GLN A 463 31.75 -14.50 38.92
N THR A 464 30.94 -13.48 39.26
CA THR A 464 29.49 -13.46 39.08
C THR A 464 29.09 -12.31 38.14
N PRO A 465 27.95 -12.42 37.43
CA PRO A 465 27.50 -11.41 36.46
C PRO A 465 26.80 -10.21 37.11
N TYR A 466 27.11 -9.85 38.36
CA TYR A 466 26.51 -8.72 39.09
C TYR A 466 27.49 -8.15 40.12
N LEU A 467 27.21 -6.94 40.60
CA LEU A 467 28.03 -6.26 41.63
C LEU A 467 27.55 -6.71 43.02
N LEU A 468 28.46 -7.20 43.86
CA LEU A 468 28.21 -7.52 45.27
C LEU A 468 28.42 -6.33 46.19
#